data_AF-A0A958W2P5-F1
#
_entry.id   AF-A0A958W2P5-F1
#
_cell.length_a   1.000
_cell.length_b   1.000
_cell.length_c   1.000
_cell.angle_alpha   90.00
_cell.angle_beta   90.00
_cell.angle_gamma   90.00
#
_symmetry.space_group_name_H-M   'P 1'
#
loop_
_entity.id
_entity.type
_entity.pdbx_description
1 polymer ?
#
loop_
_entity_poly.entity_id
_entity_poly.type
_entity_poly.pdbx_seq_one_letter_code
_entity_poly.pdbx_strand_id
1 'polypeptide(L)'
;MAQSQFDTFNVTDLKTWTEAAKKELGGKDPFDALTISKNDLSIKPYYDKEDIEGLTINKLRPSSNPYLGPRGWYNTPAIAVRNCKEANKLALEYLNSGADGIQFTLEVEAELEQLLDKIELPYCSIFFVVKTGHSKILGDFAHYVKNKDFDKTQIVGGIFWQTPFDISSLSLQYLEGWDNFHALGYIVPQTEGPIDEIVDALLAGVSLLDSNEGNAAQLLQQLTFSYSIGTDFFMEIAKLKAFRRLWQQVSHAYDVKDNSLLLHGISNPWNKESFQPNANMIKSTTAALSAILGGCEAITIMPEEDNSFKNRIARNVLTVLREESHLNQTADAVAGSYYLESLIEQMAKIAWAKFQQKINT
;
A
#
# COMPACT_ATOMS: atom_id res chain seq x y z
N MET A 1 22.52 36.00 12.68
CA MET A 1 21.65 34.96 13.24
C MET A 1 20.27 35.56 13.36
N ALA A 2 19.27 35.06 12.62
CA ALA A 2 17.91 35.53 12.77
C ALA A 2 17.40 35.08 14.15
N GLN A 3 17.04 36.04 15.00
CA GLN A 3 16.44 35.77 16.30
C GLN A 3 15.09 35.07 16.05
N SER A 4 14.87 33.91 16.68
CA SER A 4 13.67 33.13 16.44
C SER A 4 12.47 33.90 16.98
N GLN A 5 11.41 34.08 16.18
CA GLN A 5 10.16 34.72 16.62
C GLN A 5 9.46 33.95 17.76
N PHE A 6 9.94 32.75 18.10
CA PHE A 6 9.46 31.95 19.20
C PHE A 6 10.21 32.20 20.52
N ASP A 7 11.34 32.90 20.50
CA ASP A 7 12.15 33.21 21.71
C ASP A 7 11.41 34.18 22.67
N THR A 8 10.32 34.81 22.21
CA THR A 8 9.47 35.71 22.99
C THR A 8 8.25 35.03 23.64
N PHE A 9 7.97 33.77 23.32
CA PHE A 9 6.88 33.01 23.93
C PHE A 9 7.43 32.08 25.01
N ASN A 10 6.68 31.92 26.10
CA ASN A 10 7.00 30.89 27.08
C ASN A 10 6.93 29.52 26.41
N VAL A 11 7.93 28.67 26.66
CA VAL A 11 7.89 27.26 26.24
C VAL A 11 6.67 26.62 26.89
N THR A 12 5.69 26.22 26.09
CA THR A 12 4.50 25.51 26.55
C THR A 12 4.78 24.01 26.57
N ASP A 13 4.51 23.37 27.69
CA ASP A 13 4.64 21.93 27.90
C ASP A 13 3.26 21.25 28.01
N LEU A 14 3.27 19.91 28.06
CA LEU A 14 2.06 19.09 28.26
C LEU A 14 1.21 19.58 29.44
N LYS A 15 1.87 19.96 30.54
CA LYS A 15 1.19 20.44 31.75
C LYS A 15 0.43 21.73 31.47
N THR A 16 1.07 22.70 30.83
CA THR A 16 0.46 24.00 30.47
C THR A 16 -0.74 23.80 29.55
N TRP A 17 -0.61 22.93 28.53
CA TRP A 17 -1.73 22.60 27.65
C TRP A 17 -2.89 21.93 28.42
N THR A 18 -2.57 20.99 29.32
CA THR A 18 -3.55 20.25 30.11
C THR A 18 -4.35 21.18 31.02
N GLU A 19 -3.69 22.13 31.70
CA GLU A 19 -4.36 23.12 32.54
C GLU A 19 -5.31 24.02 31.74
N ALA A 20 -4.88 24.47 30.55
CA ALA A 20 -5.72 25.27 29.66
C ALA A 20 -6.93 24.48 29.14
N ALA A 21 -6.72 23.26 28.64
CA ALA A 21 -7.80 22.40 28.15
C ALA A 21 -8.79 22.04 29.28
N LYS A 22 -8.29 21.74 30.48
CA LYS A 22 -9.13 21.48 31.66
C LYS A 22 -10.03 22.66 32.01
N LYS A 23 -9.52 23.89 31.89
CA LYS A 23 -10.32 25.10 32.11
C LYS A 23 -11.47 25.23 31.10
N GLU A 24 -11.19 25.03 29.81
CA GLU A 24 -12.20 25.05 28.74
C GLU A 24 -13.24 23.92 28.89
N LEU A 25 -12.83 22.77 29.43
CA LEU A 25 -13.69 21.62 29.69
C LEU A 25 -14.45 21.70 31.03
N GLY A 26 -14.48 22.86 31.68
CA GLY A 26 -15.21 23.06 32.93
C GLY A 26 -14.64 22.25 34.10
N GLY A 27 -13.32 22.03 34.13
CA GLY A 27 -12.61 21.31 35.18
C GLY A 27 -12.45 19.81 34.95
N LYS A 28 -12.99 19.25 33.85
CA LYS A 28 -12.77 17.85 33.48
C LYS A 28 -11.36 17.61 32.95
N ASP A 29 -10.80 16.45 33.24
CA ASP A 29 -9.52 16.06 32.68
C ASP A 29 -9.63 15.87 31.15
N PRO A 30 -8.79 16.53 30.33
CA PRO A 30 -8.88 16.46 28.88
C PRO A 30 -8.55 15.08 28.31
N PHE A 31 -7.66 14.31 28.94
CA PHE A 31 -7.33 12.96 28.48
C PHE A 31 -8.47 11.99 28.80
N ASP A 32 -9.15 12.14 29.93
CA ASP A 32 -10.35 11.34 30.22
C ASP A 32 -11.53 11.72 29.31
N ALA A 33 -11.69 13.01 29.00
CA ALA A 33 -12.86 13.51 28.29
C ALA A 33 -12.78 13.41 26.75
N LEU A 34 -11.58 13.49 26.17
CA LEU A 34 -11.39 13.64 24.73
C LEU A 34 -10.62 12.49 24.07
N THR A 35 -10.09 11.54 24.86
CA THR A 35 -9.44 10.36 24.28
C THR A 35 -10.48 9.51 23.53
N ILE A 36 -10.17 9.21 22.27
CA ILE A 36 -11.02 8.39 21.42
C ILE A 36 -10.49 6.95 21.46
N SER A 37 -11.33 6.02 21.91
CA SER A 37 -11.06 4.58 21.80
C SER A 37 -11.70 4.03 20.54
N LYS A 38 -10.89 3.44 19.65
CA LYS A 38 -11.36 2.89 18.37
C LYS A 38 -10.52 1.68 17.96
N ASN A 39 -11.14 0.55 17.65
CA ASN A 39 -10.45 -0.66 17.16
C ASN A 39 -9.26 -1.07 18.03
N ASP A 40 -9.46 -1.15 19.35
CA ASP A 40 -8.43 -1.42 20.37
C ASP A 40 -7.32 -0.34 20.51
N LEU A 41 -7.42 0.77 19.78
CA LEU A 41 -6.47 1.88 19.81
C LEU A 41 -6.97 3.01 20.70
N SER A 42 -6.03 3.71 21.36
CA SER A 42 -6.29 4.89 22.17
C SER A 42 -5.65 6.12 21.52
N ILE A 43 -6.50 7.04 21.08
CA ILE A 43 -6.10 8.27 20.40
C ILE A 43 -6.26 9.44 21.37
N LYS A 44 -5.14 9.98 21.82
CA LYS A 44 -5.10 11.12 22.73
C LYS A 44 -5.48 12.41 21.99
N PRO A 45 -6.05 13.41 22.69
CA PRO A 45 -6.31 14.73 22.11
C PRO A 45 -5.03 15.55 21.82
N TYR A 46 -3.89 15.16 22.40
CA TYR A 46 -2.62 15.86 22.28
C TYR A 46 -1.46 14.87 22.36
N TYR A 47 -0.42 15.14 21.58
CA TYR A 47 0.82 14.36 21.54
C TYR A 47 2.03 15.30 21.50
N ASP A 48 3.12 14.91 22.16
CA ASP A 48 4.39 15.62 22.10
C ASP A 48 5.61 14.67 21.96
N LYS A 49 6.81 15.23 22.15
CA LYS A 49 8.08 14.48 22.03
C LYS A 49 8.19 13.29 22.98
N GLU A 50 7.52 13.33 24.13
CA GLU A 50 7.57 12.25 25.14
C GLU A 50 6.82 11.02 24.63
N ASP A 51 5.78 11.20 23.80
CA ASP A 51 5.00 10.09 23.21
C ASP A 51 5.78 9.25 22.19
N ILE A 52 6.90 9.77 21.69
CA ILE A 52 7.79 9.06 20.76
C ILE A 52 9.15 8.71 21.37
N GLU A 53 9.34 8.99 22.66
CA GLU A 53 10.60 8.70 23.33
C GLU A 53 10.87 7.18 23.34
N GLY A 54 12.06 6.79 22.86
CA GLY A 54 12.45 5.38 22.74
C GLY A 54 11.83 4.62 21.56
N LEU A 55 10.98 5.26 20.73
CA LEU A 55 10.45 4.62 19.54
C LEU A 55 11.48 4.61 18.40
N THR A 56 11.58 3.47 17.71
CA THR A 56 12.33 3.37 16.46
C THR A 56 11.46 3.87 15.31
N ILE A 57 11.77 5.08 14.82
CA ILE A 57 11.08 5.69 13.67
C ILE A 57 11.55 5.02 12.38
N ASN A 58 10.69 4.20 11.78
CA ASN A 58 10.96 3.52 10.51
C ASN A 58 10.54 4.41 9.35
N LYS A 59 11.50 5.16 8.81
CA LYS A 59 11.28 6.06 7.67
C LYS A 59 11.16 5.26 6.37
N LEU A 60 10.24 5.67 5.50
CA LEU A 60 10.22 5.17 4.13
C LEU A 60 11.53 5.52 3.42
N ARG A 61 12.08 4.55 2.71
CA ARG A 61 13.28 4.77 1.89
C ARG A 61 12.91 5.61 0.66
N PRO A 62 13.80 6.50 0.21
CA PRO A 62 13.63 7.18 -1.07
C PRO A 62 13.53 6.17 -2.21
N SER A 63 12.67 6.45 -3.20
CA SER A 63 12.63 5.68 -4.44
C SER A 63 13.97 5.79 -5.16
N SER A 64 14.40 4.68 -5.77
CA SER A 64 15.53 4.64 -6.70
C SER A 64 15.17 5.18 -8.09
N ASN A 65 13.88 5.36 -8.39
CA ASN A 65 13.41 5.85 -9.69
C ASN A 65 13.39 7.38 -9.71
N PRO A 66 14.33 8.04 -10.43
CA PRO A 66 14.44 9.49 -10.44
C PRO A 66 13.22 10.18 -11.07
N TYR A 67 12.49 9.50 -11.98
CA TYR A 67 11.30 10.06 -12.61
C TYR A 67 10.12 10.20 -11.65
N LEU A 68 10.04 9.32 -10.64
CA LEU A 68 8.96 9.35 -9.68
C LEU A 68 9.26 10.28 -8.49
N GLY A 69 10.52 10.68 -8.28
CA GLY A 69 10.97 11.50 -7.16
C GLY A 69 11.20 10.70 -5.87
N PRO A 70 11.71 11.33 -4.79
CA PRO A 70 12.03 10.67 -3.53
C PRO A 70 10.90 9.83 -2.94
N ARG A 71 9.64 10.28 -3.00
CA ARG A 71 8.48 9.42 -2.74
C ARG A 71 7.85 9.00 -4.07
N GLY A 72 8.34 7.91 -4.63
CA GLY A 72 7.79 7.33 -5.85
C GLY A 72 6.65 6.34 -5.57
N TRP A 73 5.64 6.38 -6.45
CA TRP A 73 4.57 5.40 -6.59
C TRP A 73 4.19 5.26 -8.06
N TYR A 74 3.67 4.09 -8.47
CA TYR A 74 3.11 3.85 -9.79
C TYR A 74 1.59 4.07 -9.78
N ASN A 75 1.08 4.92 -10.68
CA ASN A 75 -0.35 5.07 -10.96
C ASN A 75 -0.81 3.96 -11.91
N THR A 76 -1.57 3.01 -11.38
CA THR A 76 -1.92 1.76 -12.09
C THR A 76 -3.43 1.62 -12.26
N PRO A 77 -4.09 2.36 -13.18
CA PRO A 77 -5.50 2.16 -13.46
C PRO A 77 -5.81 0.71 -13.83
N ALA A 78 -6.93 0.21 -13.32
CA ALA A 78 -7.37 -1.16 -13.54
C ALA A 78 -8.12 -1.31 -14.87
N ILE A 79 -7.85 -2.41 -15.58
CA ILE A 79 -8.54 -2.79 -16.82
C ILE A 79 -9.03 -4.23 -16.68
N ALA A 80 -10.33 -4.45 -16.84
CA ALA A 80 -10.90 -5.79 -16.91
C ALA A 80 -10.57 -6.44 -18.26
N VAL A 81 -9.91 -7.60 -18.23
CA VAL A 81 -9.54 -8.34 -19.43
C VAL A 81 -10.62 -9.38 -19.71
N ARG A 82 -11.56 -8.99 -20.58
CA ARG A 82 -12.55 -9.88 -21.22
C ARG A 82 -12.17 -10.21 -22.67
N ASN A 83 -11.43 -9.30 -23.30
CA ASN A 83 -10.85 -9.43 -24.62
C ASN A 83 -9.46 -8.77 -24.60
N CYS A 84 -8.42 -9.53 -24.94
CA CYS A 84 -7.03 -9.04 -24.83
C CYS A 84 -6.74 -7.85 -25.73
N LYS A 85 -7.31 -7.81 -26.94
CA LYS A 85 -7.09 -6.73 -27.91
C LYS A 85 -7.76 -5.42 -27.48
N GLU A 86 -8.97 -5.50 -26.95
CA GLU A 86 -9.67 -4.32 -26.41
C GLU A 86 -8.98 -3.79 -25.15
N ALA A 87 -8.59 -4.69 -24.25
CA ALA A 87 -7.83 -4.34 -23.05
C ALA A 87 -6.48 -3.69 -23.39
N ASN A 88 -5.75 -4.22 -24.38
CA ASN A 88 -4.50 -3.63 -24.87
C ASN A 88 -4.69 -2.21 -25.40
N LYS A 89 -5.72 -2.00 -26.24
CA LYS A 89 -6.02 -0.67 -26.79
C LYS A 89 -6.25 0.35 -25.66
N LEU A 90 -7.01 -0.03 -24.63
CA LEU A 90 -7.28 0.82 -23.48
C LEU A 90 -6.01 1.04 -22.62
N ALA A 91 -5.19 0.00 -22.45
CA ALA A 91 -3.92 0.09 -21.74
C ALA A 91 -2.98 1.11 -22.39
N LEU A 92 -2.82 1.04 -23.72
CA LEU A 92 -2.03 2.01 -24.48
C LEU A 92 -2.60 3.43 -24.36
N GLU A 93 -3.92 3.60 -24.37
CA GLU A 93 -4.54 4.91 -24.13
C GLU A 93 -4.19 5.47 -22.74
N TYR A 94 -4.26 4.64 -21.70
CA TYR A 94 -3.98 5.04 -20.32
C TYR A 94 -2.52 5.37 -20.09
N LEU A 95 -1.60 4.55 -20.61
CA LEU A 95 -0.15 4.80 -20.56
C LEU A 95 0.22 6.11 -21.27
N ASN A 96 -0.39 6.39 -22.43
CA ASN A 96 -0.19 7.66 -23.14
C ASN A 96 -0.90 8.87 -22.47
N SER A 97 -1.64 8.65 -21.39
CA SER A 97 -2.46 9.68 -20.73
C SER A 97 -2.17 9.82 -19.22
N GLY A 98 -0.93 9.51 -18.80
CA GLY A 98 -0.41 9.79 -17.45
C GLY A 98 -0.49 8.63 -16.45
N ALA A 99 -0.82 7.41 -16.89
CA ALA A 99 -0.61 6.22 -16.08
C ALA A 99 0.87 5.79 -16.14
N ASP A 100 1.44 5.38 -15.00
CA ASP A 100 2.81 4.83 -14.95
C ASP A 100 2.82 3.31 -15.20
N GLY A 101 1.63 2.69 -15.19
CA GLY A 101 1.47 1.26 -15.34
C GLY A 101 0.01 0.86 -15.46
N ILE A 102 -0.25 -0.44 -15.55
CA ILE A 102 -1.59 -1.00 -15.75
C ILE A 102 -1.82 -2.17 -14.80
N GLN A 103 -3.01 -2.23 -14.19
CA GLN A 103 -3.47 -3.41 -13.46
C GLN A 103 -4.50 -4.18 -14.31
N PHE A 104 -4.09 -5.26 -14.94
CA PHE A 104 -4.98 -6.14 -15.70
C PHE A 104 -5.72 -7.10 -14.77
N THR A 105 -7.03 -6.99 -14.71
CA THR A 105 -7.88 -7.94 -13.98
C THR A 105 -8.34 -9.03 -14.93
N LEU A 106 -7.79 -10.23 -14.79
CA LEU A 106 -8.01 -11.34 -15.71
C LEU A 106 -9.35 -12.02 -15.41
N GLU A 107 -10.32 -11.84 -16.32
CA GLU A 107 -11.62 -12.54 -16.29
C GLU A 107 -11.65 -13.74 -17.25
N VAL A 108 -10.68 -13.80 -18.17
CA VAL A 108 -10.42 -14.90 -19.11
C VAL A 108 -8.92 -15.21 -19.13
N GLU A 109 -8.55 -16.37 -19.68
CA GLU A 109 -7.14 -16.69 -19.95
C GLU A 109 -6.55 -15.67 -20.94
N ALA A 110 -5.39 -15.11 -20.60
CA ALA A 110 -4.82 -13.97 -21.32
C ALA A 110 -3.84 -14.41 -22.41
N GLU A 111 -4.10 -14.03 -23.65
CA GLU A 111 -3.13 -14.14 -24.74
C GLU A 111 -2.14 -12.97 -24.67
N LEU A 112 -0.98 -13.18 -24.04
CA LEU A 112 -0.03 -12.10 -23.74
C LEU A 112 0.52 -11.36 -24.96
N GLU A 113 0.69 -12.04 -26.09
CA GLU A 113 1.09 -11.39 -27.36
C GLU A 113 0.06 -10.35 -27.82
N GLN A 114 -1.23 -10.58 -27.56
CA GLN A 114 -2.27 -9.59 -27.85
C GLN A 114 -2.41 -8.55 -26.73
N LEU A 115 -2.37 -8.99 -25.47
CA LEU A 115 -2.61 -8.13 -24.32
C LEU A 115 -1.51 -7.08 -24.14
N LEU A 116 -0.26 -7.47 -24.40
CA LEU A 116 0.92 -6.63 -24.21
C LEU A 116 1.51 -6.12 -25.53
N ASP A 117 0.79 -6.23 -26.65
CA ASP A 117 1.25 -5.68 -27.94
C ASP A 117 1.63 -4.20 -27.79
N LYS A 118 2.86 -3.85 -28.19
CA LYS A 118 3.44 -2.49 -28.11
C LYS A 118 3.55 -1.89 -26.70
N ILE A 119 3.40 -2.70 -25.65
CA ILE A 119 3.69 -2.26 -24.28
C ILE A 119 5.15 -2.57 -23.99
N GLU A 120 5.95 -1.51 -23.81
CA GLU A 120 7.37 -1.63 -23.51
C GLU A 120 7.59 -1.78 -21.99
N LEU A 121 7.69 -3.04 -21.53
CA LEU A 121 7.74 -3.40 -20.10
C LEU A 121 8.80 -2.65 -19.27
N PRO A 122 10.01 -2.31 -19.77
CA PRO A 122 10.99 -1.55 -19.00
C PRO A 122 10.56 -0.12 -18.63
N TYR A 123 9.53 0.44 -19.27
CA TYR A 123 9.12 1.84 -19.08
C TYR A 123 7.78 2.00 -18.35
N CYS A 124 7.12 0.90 -17.96
CA CYS A 124 5.86 0.96 -17.22
C CYS A 124 5.73 -0.24 -16.28
N SER A 125 4.98 -0.09 -15.18
CA SER A 125 4.71 -1.22 -14.30
C SER A 125 3.51 -2.05 -14.76
N ILE A 126 3.58 -3.38 -14.68
CA ILE A 126 2.48 -4.27 -15.08
C ILE A 126 2.05 -5.15 -13.91
N PHE A 127 0.78 -5.05 -13.54
CA PHE A 127 0.17 -5.87 -12.51
C PHE A 127 -0.94 -6.75 -13.10
N PHE A 128 -1.04 -7.98 -12.62
CA PHE A 128 -2.13 -8.88 -12.94
C PHE A 128 -2.95 -9.19 -11.68
N VAL A 129 -4.27 -9.13 -11.77
CA VAL A 129 -5.17 -9.64 -10.75
C VAL A 129 -5.85 -10.87 -11.29
N VAL A 130 -5.58 -12.02 -10.67
CA VAL A 130 -6.13 -13.31 -11.07
C VAL A 130 -7.36 -13.62 -10.23
N LYS A 131 -8.54 -13.65 -10.87
CA LYS A 131 -9.81 -13.95 -10.19
C LYS A 131 -10.03 -15.45 -9.95
N THR A 132 -9.53 -16.29 -10.84
CA THR A 132 -9.70 -17.75 -10.78
C THR A 132 -8.43 -18.40 -10.27
N GLY A 133 -8.50 -19.24 -9.22
CA GLY A 133 -7.32 -19.89 -8.60
C GLY A 133 -6.48 -20.79 -9.51
N HIS A 134 -6.85 -20.97 -10.78
CA HIS A 134 -6.05 -21.65 -11.80
C HIS A 134 -5.72 -20.66 -12.91
N SER A 135 -4.45 -20.26 -13.00
CA SER A 135 -3.95 -19.44 -14.10
C SER A 135 -2.50 -19.79 -14.40
N LYS A 136 -2.17 -19.87 -15.69
CA LYS A 136 -0.80 -20.08 -16.19
C LYS A 136 -0.02 -18.77 -16.33
N ILE A 137 -0.62 -17.65 -15.93
CA ILE A 137 -0.13 -16.30 -16.19
C ILE A 137 1.33 -16.10 -15.77
N LEU A 138 1.80 -16.68 -14.66
CA LEU A 138 3.20 -16.54 -14.25
C LEU A 138 4.16 -17.18 -15.29
N GLY A 139 3.87 -18.42 -15.70
CA GLY A 139 4.67 -19.12 -16.70
C GLY A 139 4.58 -18.44 -18.06
N ASP A 140 3.37 -18.09 -18.48
CA ASP A 140 3.14 -17.40 -19.76
C ASP A 140 3.86 -16.05 -19.80
N PHE A 141 3.83 -15.28 -18.70
CA PHE A 141 4.51 -13.99 -18.61
C PHE A 141 6.03 -14.15 -18.61
N ALA A 142 6.56 -15.11 -17.86
CA ALA A 142 7.99 -15.42 -17.90
C ALA A 142 8.46 -15.85 -19.31
N HIS A 143 7.64 -16.62 -20.03
CA HIS A 143 7.91 -16.99 -21.42
C HIS A 143 7.83 -15.80 -22.37
N TYR A 144 6.81 -14.94 -22.23
CA TYR A 144 6.66 -13.72 -23.02
C TYR A 144 7.88 -12.81 -22.86
N VAL A 145 8.29 -12.53 -21.62
CA VAL A 145 9.46 -11.72 -21.28
C VAL A 145 10.73 -12.29 -21.92
N LYS A 146 10.94 -13.61 -21.81
CA LYS A 146 12.07 -14.29 -22.44
C LYS A 146 12.02 -14.20 -23.98
N ASN A 147 10.86 -14.42 -24.58
CA ASN A 147 10.71 -14.45 -26.05
C ASN A 147 10.89 -13.06 -26.68
N LYS A 148 10.53 -12.01 -25.97
CA LYS A 148 10.75 -10.61 -26.37
C LYS A 148 12.14 -10.07 -26.02
N ASP A 149 12.98 -10.89 -25.39
CA ASP A 149 14.33 -10.53 -24.94
C ASP A 149 14.35 -9.33 -23.97
N PHE A 150 13.32 -9.24 -23.11
CA PHE A 150 13.28 -8.24 -22.05
C PHE A 150 14.15 -8.65 -20.86
N ASP A 151 14.86 -7.68 -20.29
CA ASP A 151 15.61 -7.86 -19.04
C ASP A 151 14.64 -7.90 -17.84
N LYS A 152 14.57 -9.06 -17.17
CA LYS A 152 13.74 -9.27 -15.98
C LYS A 152 14.02 -8.28 -14.84
N THR A 153 15.25 -7.79 -14.72
CA THR A 153 15.64 -6.86 -13.64
C THR A 153 14.99 -5.47 -13.80
N GLN A 154 14.63 -5.11 -15.04
CA GLN A 154 13.99 -3.84 -15.37
C GLN A 154 12.47 -3.88 -15.25
N ILE A 155 11.88 -5.06 -15.08
CA ILE A 155 10.42 -5.22 -15.04
C ILE A 155 9.92 -4.95 -13.62
N VAL A 156 8.96 -4.04 -13.52
CA VAL A 156 8.30 -3.67 -12.27
C VAL A 156 6.85 -4.13 -12.32
N GLY A 157 6.37 -4.79 -11.27
CA GLY A 157 5.00 -5.28 -11.26
C GLY A 157 4.73 -6.39 -10.29
N GLY A 158 3.66 -7.14 -10.56
CA GLY A 158 3.35 -8.32 -9.77
C GLY A 158 2.07 -9.01 -10.17
N ILE A 159 1.77 -10.09 -9.47
CA ILE A 159 0.55 -10.88 -9.68
C ILE A 159 -0.16 -11.00 -8.34
N PHE A 160 -1.38 -10.50 -8.26
CA PHE A 160 -2.25 -10.59 -7.11
C PHE A 160 -3.29 -11.70 -7.31
N TRP A 161 -3.42 -12.56 -6.31
CA TRP A 161 -4.30 -13.73 -6.35
C TRP A 161 -5.50 -13.51 -5.41
N GLN A 162 -6.73 -13.64 -5.93
CA GLN A 162 -7.95 -13.43 -5.13
C GLN A 162 -8.27 -14.57 -4.16
N THR A 163 -7.78 -15.79 -4.42
CA THR A 163 -7.91 -16.94 -3.53
C THR A 163 -6.56 -17.25 -2.89
N PRO A 164 -6.54 -17.86 -1.68
CA PRO A 164 -5.30 -18.39 -1.10
C PRO A 164 -4.55 -19.19 -2.16
N PHE A 165 -3.33 -18.75 -2.41
CA PHE A 165 -2.59 -19.17 -3.58
C PHE A 165 -1.93 -20.53 -3.34
N ASP A 166 -2.28 -21.53 -4.14
CA ASP A 166 -1.64 -22.85 -4.04
C ASP A 166 -0.32 -22.86 -4.80
N ILE A 167 0.78 -22.60 -4.07
CA ILE A 167 2.14 -22.66 -4.60
C ILE A 167 2.47 -24.01 -5.25
N SER A 168 1.85 -25.11 -4.82
CA SER A 168 2.15 -26.44 -5.38
C SER A 168 1.84 -26.53 -6.88
N SER A 169 0.98 -25.63 -7.39
CA SER A 169 0.64 -25.52 -8.80
C SER A 169 1.66 -24.70 -9.62
N LEU A 170 2.62 -24.03 -8.97
CA LEU A 170 3.65 -23.23 -9.64
C LEU A 170 4.97 -23.96 -9.81
N SER A 171 5.65 -23.61 -10.90
CA SER A 171 7.08 -23.84 -11.02
C SER A 171 7.85 -22.67 -10.40
N LEU A 172 8.52 -22.92 -9.27
CA LEU A 172 9.33 -21.92 -8.55
C LEU A 172 10.46 -21.33 -9.40
N GLN A 173 10.93 -22.03 -10.44
CA GLN A 173 11.92 -21.50 -11.38
C GLN A 173 11.47 -20.19 -12.05
N TYR A 174 10.15 -19.97 -12.19
CA TYR A 174 9.64 -18.74 -12.79
C TYR A 174 9.74 -17.54 -11.86
N LEU A 175 10.04 -17.74 -10.58
CA LEU A 175 10.25 -16.69 -9.59
C LEU A 175 11.69 -16.16 -9.58
N GLU A 176 12.60 -16.77 -10.35
CA GLU A 176 14.01 -16.40 -10.35
C GLU A 176 14.32 -15.23 -11.31
N GLY A 177 15.22 -14.35 -10.87
CA GLY A 177 15.82 -13.28 -11.66
C GLY A 177 14.98 -12.00 -11.77
N TRP A 178 13.95 -11.83 -10.94
CA TRP A 178 13.15 -10.61 -10.87
C TRP A 178 13.58 -9.76 -9.67
N ASP A 179 13.92 -8.50 -9.91
CA ASP A 179 14.28 -7.56 -8.83
C ASP A 179 13.06 -6.83 -8.26
N ASN A 180 12.12 -6.47 -9.16
CA ASN A 180 10.99 -5.59 -8.85
C ASN A 180 9.63 -6.15 -9.32
N PHE A 181 9.58 -7.43 -9.70
CA PHE A 181 8.35 -8.13 -10.06
C PHE A 181 8.04 -9.19 -9.01
N HIS A 182 6.89 -9.05 -8.34
CA HIS A 182 6.47 -9.87 -7.20
C HIS A 182 5.28 -10.75 -7.58
N ALA A 183 5.53 -12.02 -7.85
CA ALA A 183 4.51 -12.92 -8.39
C ALA A 183 3.56 -13.53 -7.34
N LEU A 184 3.84 -13.38 -6.04
CA LEU A 184 3.06 -13.99 -4.95
C LEU A 184 2.27 -12.92 -4.20
N GLY A 185 1.48 -12.14 -4.93
CA GLY A 185 0.68 -11.06 -4.36
C GLY A 185 -0.56 -11.55 -3.63
N TYR A 186 -0.68 -11.20 -2.35
CA TYR A 186 -1.86 -11.47 -1.53
C TYR A 186 -2.77 -10.25 -1.50
N ILE A 187 -4.05 -10.43 -1.84
CA ILE A 187 -5.08 -9.39 -1.68
C ILE A 187 -5.62 -9.51 -0.26
N VAL A 188 -5.31 -8.52 0.57
CA VAL A 188 -5.73 -8.53 1.97
C VAL A 188 -7.24 -8.29 2.04
N PRO A 189 -8.02 -9.21 2.64
CA PRO A 189 -9.44 -9.01 2.83
C PRO A 189 -9.71 -7.76 3.67
N GLN A 190 -10.71 -6.97 3.27
CA GLN A 190 -11.19 -5.89 4.12
C GLN A 190 -11.85 -6.48 5.37
N THR A 191 -11.50 -5.95 6.53
CA THR A 191 -12.13 -6.33 7.81
C THR A 191 -12.71 -5.07 8.48
N GLU A 192 -13.35 -5.22 9.64
CA GLU A 192 -13.86 -4.07 10.39
C GLU A 192 -12.74 -3.19 10.99
N GLY A 193 -11.55 -3.75 11.21
CA GLY A 193 -10.46 -3.11 11.93
C GLY A 193 -9.11 -3.18 11.21
N PRO A 194 -8.33 -2.09 11.15
CA PRO A 194 -7.02 -2.09 10.47
C PRO A 194 -6.02 -3.08 11.10
N ILE A 195 -6.18 -3.40 12.38
CA ILE A 195 -5.33 -4.37 13.09
C ILE A 195 -5.54 -5.79 12.54
N ASP A 196 -6.79 -6.19 12.28
CA ASP A 196 -7.07 -7.54 11.81
C ASP A 196 -6.59 -7.73 10.37
N GLU A 197 -6.66 -6.70 9.52
CA GLU A 197 -6.05 -6.72 8.19
C GLU A 197 -4.53 -6.92 8.21
N ILE A 198 -3.82 -6.31 9.20
CA ILE A 198 -2.38 -6.55 9.40
C ILE A 198 -2.15 -8.01 9.80
N VAL A 199 -2.92 -8.51 10.77
CA VAL A 199 -2.76 -9.88 11.29
C VAL A 199 -3.03 -10.92 10.20
N ASP A 200 -4.09 -10.75 9.43
CA ASP A 200 -4.47 -11.70 8.37
C ASP A 200 -3.42 -11.72 7.25
N ALA A 201 -2.85 -10.56 6.89
CA ALA A 201 -1.73 -10.50 5.94
C ALA A 201 -0.46 -11.19 6.47
N LEU A 202 -0.12 -10.98 7.75
CA LEU A 202 1.02 -11.66 8.38
C LEU A 202 0.83 -13.18 8.41
N LEU A 203 -0.36 -13.65 8.81
CA LEU A 203 -0.69 -15.08 8.84
C LEU A 203 -0.63 -15.70 7.45
N ALA A 204 -1.21 -15.04 6.44
CA ALA A 204 -1.18 -15.52 5.07
C ALA A 204 0.27 -15.65 4.55
N GLY A 205 1.11 -14.63 4.78
CA GLY A 205 2.51 -14.65 4.38
C GLY A 205 3.32 -15.71 5.12
N VAL A 206 3.23 -15.77 6.45
CA VAL A 206 4.03 -16.71 7.27
C VAL A 206 3.60 -18.16 7.04
N SER A 207 2.30 -18.45 6.97
CA SER A 207 1.79 -19.79 6.67
C SER A 207 2.32 -20.32 5.33
N LEU A 208 2.44 -19.45 4.33
CA LEU A 208 3.02 -19.77 3.04
C LEU A 208 4.50 -20.14 3.14
N LEU A 209 5.26 -19.39 3.94
CA LEU A 209 6.70 -19.59 4.15
C LEU A 209 6.97 -20.88 4.95
N ASP A 210 6.24 -21.10 6.04
CA ASP A 210 6.37 -22.29 6.90
C ASP A 210 5.99 -23.57 6.16
N SER A 211 4.98 -23.51 5.29
CA SER A 211 4.62 -24.66 4.45
C SER A 211 5.68 -24.98 3.37
N ASN A 212 6.68 -24.11 3.17
CA ASN A 212 7.68 -24.21 2.12
C ASN A 212 9.10 -23.87 2.63
N GLU A 213 9.46 -24.32 3.84
CA GLU A 213 10.71 -23.93 4.54
C GLU A 213 11.95 -23.95 3.65
N GLY A 214 12.10 -24.96 2.78
CA GLY A 214 13.25 -25.10 1.87
C GLY A 214 13.40 -23.97 0.83
N ASN A 215 12.33 -23.21 0.56
CA ASN A 215 12.31 -22.11 -0.40
C ASN A 215 11.86 -20.78 0.24
N ALA A 216 11.74 -20.71 1.57
CA ALA A 216 11.14 -19.57 2.27
C ALA A 216 11.79 -18.23 1.88
N ALA A 217 13.12 -18.15 1.81
CA ALA A 217 13.82 -16.92 1.42
C ALA A 217 13.47 -16.44 0.00
N GLN A 218 13.34 -17.36 -0.97
CA GLN A 218 12.94 -17.05 -2.34
C GLN A 218 11.49 -16.56 -2.39
N LEU A 219 10.58 -17.25 -1.70
CA LEU A 219 9.17 -16.91 -1.64
C LEU A 219 8.95 -15.55 -0.96
N LEU A 220 9.70 -15.27 0.10
CA LEU A 220 9.63 -14.04 0.85
C LEU A 220 9.97 -12.81 0.00
N GLN A 221 10.94 -12.92 -0.90
CA GLN A 221 11.29 -11.87 -1.87
C GLN A 221 10.22 -11.65 -2.94
N GLN A 222 9.29 -12.60 -3.11
CA GLN A 222 8.24 -12.56 -4.13
C GLN A 222 6.86 -12.22 -3.57
N LEU A 223 6.72 -12.20 -2.25
CA LEU A 223 5.50 -11.82 -1.56
C LEU A 223 5.28 -10.30 -1.65
N THR A 224 4.08 -9.93 -2.08
CA THR A 224 3.58 -8.56 -2.08
C THR A 224 2.15 -8.53 -1.55
N PHE A 225 1.69 -7.38 -1.09
CA PHE A 225 0.38 -7.24 -0.45
C PHE A 225 -0.40 -6.09 -1.07
N SER A 226 -1.66 -6.35 -1.39
CA SER A 226 -2.61 -5.35 -1.85
C SER A 226 -3.61 -5.06 -0.73
N TYR A 227 -3.53 -3.86 -0.16
CA TYR A 227 -4.46 -3.36 0.85
C TYR A 227 -5.53 -2.50 0.23
N SER A 228 -6.78 -2.73 0.61
CA SER A 228 -7.79 -1.72 0.34
C SER A 228 -7.67 -0.55 1.31
N ILE A 229 -7.81 0.66 0.78
CA ILE A 229 -7.61 1.91 1.52
C ILE A 229 -8.93 2.65 1.63
N GLY A 230 -9.36 2.86 2.87
CA GLY A 230 -10.57 3.60 3.20
C GLY A 230 -10.34 5.10 3.41
N THR A 231 -11.32 5.73 4.05
CA THR A 231 -11.33 7.18 4.33
C THR A 231 -10.77 7.55 5.70
N ASP A 232 -10.39 6.57 6.52
CA ASP A 232 -9.83 6.82 7.83
C ASP A 232 -8.34 7.21 7.73
N PHE A 233 -8.12 8.46 7.36
CA PHE A 233 -6.84 8.98 6.87
C PHE A 233 -5.63 8.53 7.71
N PHE A 234 -5.64 8.80 9.01
CA PHE A 234 -4.50 8.47 9.88
C PHE A 234 -4.41 6.97 10.18
N MET A 235 -5.53 6.26 10.29
CA MET A 235 -5.51 4.82 10.52
C MET A 235 -4.94 4.08 9.32
N GLU A 236 -5.27 4.49 8.10
CA GLU A 236 -4.75 3.87 6.88
C GLU A 236 -3.23 4.09 6.74
N ILE A 237 -2.74 5.30 7.01
CA ILE A 237 -1.30 5.60 7.03
C ILE A 237 -0.59 4.73 8.08
N ALA A 238 -1.14 4.68 9.29
CA ALA A 238 -0.55 3.90 10.38
C ALA A 238 -0.57 2.40 10.09
N LYS A 239 -1.65 1.88 9.49
CA LYS A 239 -1.82 0.48 9.10
C LYS A 239 -0.70 0.03 8.17
N LEU A 240 -0.50 0.75 7.07
CA LEU A 240 0.50 0.43 6.05
C LEU A 240 1.92 0.46 6.61
N LYS A 241 2.23 1.47 7.43
CA LYS A 241 3.55 1.60 8.08
C LYS A 241 3.80 0.56 9.16
N ALA A 242 2.78 0.25 9.98
CA ALA A 242 2.85 -0.81 10.98
C ALA A 242 3.07 -2.18 10.31
N PHE A 243 2.32 -2.49 9.24
CA PHE A 243 2.52 -3.71 8.48
C PHE A 243 3.94 -3.81 7.92
N ARG A 244 4.46 -2.76 7.25
CA ARG A 244 5.82 -2.76 6.69
C ARG A 244 6.88 -3.06 7.75
N ARG A 245 6.74 -2.48 8.95
CA ARG A 245 7.63 -2.75 10.09
C ARG A 245 7.55 -4.21 10.54
N LEU A 246 6.35 -4.74 10.72
CA LEU A 246 6.16 -6.13 11.16
C LEU A 246 6.65 -7.12 10.10
N TRP A 247 6.40 -6.85 8.81
CA TRP A 247 6.89 -7.68 7.72
C TRP A 247 8.42 -7.68 7.63
N GLN A 248 9.07 -6.56 7.94
CA GLN A 248 10.52 -6.52 8.08
C GLN A 248 11.00 -7.40 9.24
N GLN A 249 10.28 -7.42 10.36
CA GLN A 249 10.59 -8.32 11.48
C GLN A 249 10.43 -9.80 11.09
N VAL A 250 9.38 -10.15 10.33
CA VAL A 250 9.21 -11.48 9.73
C VAL A 250 10.40 -11.80 8.81
N SER A 251 10.78 -10.88 7.94
CA SER A 251 11.90 -11.08 6.99
C SER A 251 13.22 -11.41 7.69
N HIS A 252 13.52 -10.72 8.80
CA HIS A 252 14.70 -11.04 9.61
C HIS A 252 14.64 -12.42 10.27
N ALA A 253 13.45 -12.93 10.61
CA ALA A 253 13.30 -14.26 11.20
C ALA A 253 13.61 -15.39 10.20
N TYR A 254 13.49 -15.13 8.89
CA TYR A 254 13.91 -16.03 7.80
C TYR A 254 15.27 -15.66 7.19
N ASP A 255 16.11 -14.92 7.93
CA ASP A 255 17.46 -14.50 7.50
C ASP A 255 17.51 -13.63 6.23
N VAL A 256 16.39 -13.02 5.82
CA VAL A 256 16.33 -12.09 4.69
C VAL A 256 16.45 -10.64 5.20
N LYS A 257 17.62 -10.05 5.01
CA LYS A 257 17.94 -8.69 5.52
C LYS A 257 17.37 -7.55 4.68
N ASP A 258 17.28 -7.74 3.37
CA ASP A 258 16.78 -6.73 2.44
C ASP A 258 15.64 -7.33 1.63
N ASN A 259 14.42 -7.08 2.09
CA ASN A 259 13.20 -7.48 1.40
C ASN A 259 12.68 -6.28 0.60
N SER A 260 12.57 -6.44 -0.72
CA SER A 260 11.99 -5.44 -1.62
C SER A 260 10.46 -5.44 -1.56
N LEU A 261 9.87 -5.36 -0.36
CA LEU A 261 8.42 -5.40 -0.19
C LEU A 261 7.75 -4.25 -0.96
N LEU A 262 7.00 -4.63 -1.99
CA LEU A 262 6.05 -3.79 -2.70
C LEU A 262 4.70 -3.84 -1.98
N LEU A 263 4.16 -2.68 -1.61
CA LEU A 263 2.78 -2.53 -1.16
C LEU A 263 1.93 -1.88 -2.25
N HIS A 264 0.80 -2.52 -2.55
CA HIS A 264 -0.22 -1.98 -3.43
C HIS A 264 -1.39 -1.43 -2.61
N GLY A 265 -1.81 -0.21 -2.89
CA GLY A 265 -3.01 0.40 -2.32
C GLY A 265 -4.15 0.43 -3.34
N ILE A 266 -5.34 -0.05 -2.96
CA ILE A 266 -6.54 0.03 -3.82
C ILE A 266 -7.69 0.77 -3.14
N SER A 267 -8.18 1.85 -3.77
CA SER A 267 -9.41 2.53 -3.35
C SER A 267 -10.58 2.00 -4.18
N ASN A 268 -11.52 1.30 -3.53
CA ASN A 268 -12.75 0.83 -4.16
C ASN A 268 -13.85 1.91 -4.12
N PRO A 269 -14.78 1.94 -5.09
CA PRO A 269 -15.88 2.91 -5.07
C PRO A 269 -16.86 2.61 -3.94
N TRP A 270 -17.40 3.67 -3.33
CA TRP A 270 -18.50 3.56 -2.37
C TRP A 270 -19.84 3.67 -3.08
N ASN A 271 -20.63 2.60 -3.04
CA ASN A 271 -21.94 2.53 -3.68
C ASN A 271 -23.08 2.71 -2.67
N LYS A 272 -23.08 3.83 -1.94
CA LYS A 272 -24.17 4.21 -1.03
C LYS A 272 -24.94 5.40 -1.62
N GLU A 273 -26.26 5.25 -1.79
CA GLU A 273 -27.13 6.26 -2.43
C GLU A 273 -27.01 7.66 -1.82
N SER A 274 -26.79 7.77 -0.51
CA SER A 274 -26.68 9.06 0.21
C SER A 274 -25.44 9.89 -0.14
N PHE A 275 -24.51 9.37 -0.95
CA PHE A 275 -23.22 10.00 -1.26
C PHE A 275 -23.05 10.34 -2.75
N GLN A 276 -24.09 10.18 -3.55
CA GLN A 276 -24.07 10.49 -4.98
C GLN A 276 -24.37 11.97 -5.26
N PRO A 277 -23.87 12.55 -6.38
CA PRO A 277 -23.16 11.90 -7.49
C PRO A 277 -21.62 12.03 -7.49
N ASN A 278 -20.96 12.47 -6.41
CA ASN A 278 -19.54 12.87 -6.47
C ASN A 278 -18.68 12.58 -5.23
N ALA A 279 -19.22 12.00 -4.16
CA ALA A 279 -18.43 11.77 -2.95
C ALA A 279 -17.25 10.82 -3.18
N ASN A 280 -17.34 9.93 -4.17
CA ASN A 280 -16.25 9.02 -4.53
C ASN A 280 -14.98 9.74 -4.94
N MET A 281 -15.05 10.96 -5.52
CA MET A 281 -13.86 11.76 -5.81
C MET A 281 -13.14 12.22 -4.54
N ILE A 282 -13.89 12.73 -3.55
CA ILE A 282 -13.32 13.20 -2.28
C ILE A 282 -12.69 12.03 -1.54
N LYS A 283 -13.43 10.91 -1.44
CA LYS A 283 -12.98 9.75 -0.69
C LYS A 283 -11.79 9.05 -1.35
N SER A 284 -11.79 8.90 -2.68
CA SER A 284 -10.64 8.35 -3.40
C SER A 284 -9.41 9.26 -3.29
N THR A 285 -9.59 10.57 -3.24
CA THR A 285 -8.48 11.50 -2.98
C THR A 285 -7.92 11.31 -1.57
N THR A 286 -8.77 11.20 -0.54
CA THR A 286 -8.33 10.87 0.83
C THR A 286 -7.60 9.53 0.89
N ALA A 287 -8.15 8.49 0.25
CA ALA A 287 -7.54 7.17 0.21
C ALA A 287 -6.20 7.18 -0.54
N ALA A 288 -6.11 7.90 -1.67
CA ALA A 288 -4.87 8.08 -2.43
C ALA A 288 -3.79 8.77 -1.57
N LEU A 289 -4.15 9.84 -0.84
CA LEU A 289 -3.24 10.50 0.09
C LEU A 289 -2.76 9.54 1.18
N SER A 290 -3.67 8.76 1.79
CA SER A 290 -3.29 7.75 2.78
C SER A 290 -2.34 6.70 2.22
N ALA A 291 -2.58 6.21 1.01
CA ALA A 291 -1.73 5.22 0.35
C ALA A 291 -0.33 5.78 0.06
N ILE A 292 -0.23 7.02 -0.44
CA ILE A 292 1.05 7.69 -0.70
C ILE A 292 1.84 7.88 0.60
N LEU A 293 1.20 8.43 1.64
CA LEU A 293 1.85 8.73 2.92
C LEU A 293 2.13 7.48 3.76
N GLY A 294 1.34 6.42 3.57
CA GLY A 294 1.60 5.08 4.11
C GLY A 294 2.72 4.34 3.37
N GLY A 295 3.12 4.84 2.21
CA GLY A 295 4.24 4.32 1.42
C GLY A 295 3.89 3.14 0.54
N CYS A 296 2.73 3.15 -0.13
CA CYS A 296 2.47 2.20 -1.21
C CYS A 296 3.33 2.55 -2.44
N GLU A 297 3.95 1.53 -3.03
CA GLU A 297 4.73 1.65 -4.27
C GLU A 297 3.83 1.61 -5.52
N ALA A 298 2.66 0.99 -5.46
CA ALA A 298 1.68 1.02 -6.55
C ALA A 298 0.30 1.37 -6.00
N ILE A 299 -0.47 2.18 -6.74
CA ILE A 299 -1.78 2.64 -6.28
C ILE A 299 -2.78 2.58 -7.43
N THR A 300 -3.91 1.93 -7.14
CA THR A 300 -5.06 1.82 -8.04
C THR A 300 -6.27 2.53 -7.43
N ILE A 301 -6.80 3.51 -8.16
CA ILE A 301 -8.10 4.10 -7.83
C ILE A 301 -9.14 3.49 -8.76
N MET A 302 -10.10 2.77 -8.20
CA MET A 302 -11.19 2.21 -8.98
C MET A 302 -12.21 3.32 -9.30
N PRO A 303 -12.68 3.42 -10.56
CA PRO A 303 -13.72 4.37 -10.93
C PRO A 303 -15.05 3.99 -10.26
N GLU A 304 -15.92 4.98 -10.06
CA GLU A 304 -17.30 4.76 -9.61
C GLU A 304 -18.13 3.95 -10.62
N GLU A 305 -17.92 4.25 -11.91
CA GLU A 305 -18.55 3.58 -13.03
C GLU A 305 -17.53 3.47 -14.16
N ASP A 306 -17.63 2.39 -14.95
CA ASP A 306 -16.74 2.17 -16.08
C ASP A 306 -17.17 3.02 -17.29
N ASN A 307 -16.72 4.27 -17.30
CA ASN A 307 -16.84 5.18 -18.44
C ASN A 307 -15.60 6.06 -18.58
N SER A 308 -15.36 6.59 -19.78
CA SER A 308 -14.15 7.35 -20.11
C SER A 308 -13.89 8.54 -19.17
N PHE A 309 -14.94 9.22 -18.72
CA PHE A 309 -14.83 10.38 -17.85
C PHE A 309 -14.43 9.99 -16.41
N LYS A 310 -15.11 9.01 -15.82
CA LYS A 310 -14.81 8.53 -14.46
C LYS A 310 -13.47 7.80 -14.39
N ASN A 311 -13.12 7.04 -15.43
CA ASN A 311 -11.79 6.42 -15.58
C ASN A 311 -10.68 7.47 -15.64
N ARG A 312 -10.89 8.56 -16.39
CA ARG A 312 -9.93 9.68 -16.43
C ARG A 312 -9.78 10.35 -15.06
N ILE A 313 -10.89 10.57 -14.34
CA ILE A 313 -10.83 11.16 -13.00
C ILE A 313 -10.02 10.26 -12.08
N ALA A 314 -10.35 8.97 -11.99
CA ALA A 314 -9.68 8.02 -11.13
C ALA A 314 -8.16 7.97 -11.38
N ARG A 315 -7.75 7.90 -12.65
CA ARG A 315 -6.34 7.96 -13.05
C ARG A 315 -5.68 9.28 -12.64
N ASN A 316 -6.33 10.41 -12.87
CA ASN A 316 -5.70 11.72 -12.70
C ASN A 316 -5.52 12.12 -11.22
N VAL A 317 -6.23 11.52 -10.25
CA VAL A 317 -6.04 11.83 -8.81
C VAL A 317 -4.57 11.69 -8.43
N LEU A 318 -3.94 10.57 -8.78
CA LEU A 318 -2.54 10.30 -8.42
C LEU A 318 -1.57 11.21 -9.17
N THR A 319 -1.85 11.54 -10.43
CA THR A 319 -1.03 12.47 -11.21
C THR A 319 -1.08 13.88 -10.60
N VAL A 320 -2.25 14.39 -10.25
CA VAL A 320 -2.41 15.71 -9.60
C VAL A 320 -1.68 15.75 -8.26
N LEU A 321 -1.79 14.69 -7.45
CA LEU A 321 -1.08 14.60 -6.17
C LEU A 321 0.45 14.58 -6.33
N ARG A 322 0.97 14.10 -7.45
CA ARG A 322 2.40 14.14 -7.78
C ARG A 322 2.82 15.51 -8.31
N GLU A 323 2.18 15.97 -9.37
CA GLU A 323 2.65 17.08 -10.20
C GLU A 323 2.23 18.45 -9.63
N GLU A 324 1.09 18.55 -8.95
CA GLU A 324 0.55 19.82 -8.44
C GLU A 324 0.67 19.93 -6.92
N SER A 325 0.48 18.82 -6.18
CA SER A 325 0.64 18.80 -4.72
C SER A 325 2.06 18.47 -4.25
N HIS A 326 2.95 18.05 -5.17
CA HIS A 326 4.36 17.76 -4.91
C HIS A 326 4.62 16.73 -3.79
N LEU A 327 3.71 15.78 -3.60
CA LEU A 327 3.83 14.77 -2.55
C LEU A 327 4.97 13.77 -2.79
N ASN A 328 5.59 13.80 -3.97
CA ASN A 328 6.74 12.98 -4.29
C ASN A 328 8.10 13.57 -3.87
N GLN A 329 8.15 14.82 -3.39
CA GLN A 329 9.42 15.52 -3.11
C GLN A 329 10.12 15.08 -1.83
N THR A 330 9.38 14.45 -0.89
CA THR A 330 9.94 13.95 0.38
C THR A 330 9.59 12.49 0.53
N ALA A 331 10.60 11.63 0.73
CA ALA A 331 10.44 10.18 0.80
C ALA A 331 9.42 9.72 1.87
N ASP A 332 9.37 10.44 2.99
CA ASP A 332 8.46 10.19 4.11
C ASP A 332 8.08 11.50 4.82
N ALA A 333 7.02 12.16 4.35
CA ALA A 333 6.60 13.46 4.89
C ALA A 333 5.98 13.38 6.29
N VAL A 334 5.55 12.20 6.74
CA VAL A 334 4.88 12.02 8.04
C VAL A 334 5.81 11.49 9.13
N ALA A 335 7.04 11.11 8.78
CA ALA A 335 8.02 10.61 9.74
C ALA A 335 8.31 11.63 10.85
N GLY A 336 8.25 11.17 12.09
CA GLY A 336 8.48 12.00 13.28
C GLY A 336 7.26 12.77 13.78
N SER A 337 6.09 12.61 13.15
CA SER A 337 4.82 13.08 13.72
C SER A 337 4.53 12.33 15.02
N TYR A 338 4.45 13.06 16.15
CA TYR A 338 4.25 12.46 17.47
C TYR A 338 3.01 11.55 17.52
N TYR A 339 1.91 12.01 16.93
CA TYR A 339 0.68 11.26 16.84
C TYR A 339 0.83 10.00 15.97
N LEU A 340 1.35 10.14 14.74
CA LEU A 340 1.41 9.00 13.82
C LEU A 340 2.42 7.94 14.28
N GLU A 341 3.59 8.34 14.78
CA GLU A 341 4.58 7.38 15.31
C GLU A 341 4.01 6.61 16.52
N SER A 342 3.31 7.29 17.43
CA SER A 342 2.62 6.66 18.55
C SER A 342 1.52 5.70 18.07
N LEU A 343 0.74 6.10 17.08
CA LEU A 343 -0.33 5.27 16.51
C LEU A 343 0.21 4.03 15.78
N ILE A 344 1.29 4.18 15.01
CA ILE A 344 1.98 3.08 14.32
C ILE A 344 2.51 2.08 15.34
N GLU A 345 3.14 2.55 16.41
CA GLU A 345 3.65 1.69 17.48
C GLU A 345 2.52 0.92 18.18
N GLN A 346 1.42 1.60 18.53
CA GLN A 346 0.25 0.96 19.13
C GLN A 346 -0.32 -0.13 18.22
N MET A 347 -0.58 0.18 16.94
CA MET A 347 -1.06 -0.81 15.97
C MET A 347 -0.10 -1.99 15.83
N ALA A 348 1.21 -1.72 15.69
CA ALA A 348 2.21 -2.76 15.50
C ALA A 348 2.26 -3.72 16.71
N LYS A 349 2.24 -3.20 17.94
CA LYS A 349 2.24 -4.00 19.17
C LYS A 349 1.01 -4.89 19.28
N ILE A 350 -0.19 -4.32 19.08
CA ILE A 350 -1.44 -5.06 19.20
C ILE A 350 -1.54 -6.12 18.11
N ALA A 351 -1.23 -5.76 16.85
CA ALA A 351 -1.24 -6.70 15.73
C ALA A 351 -0.24 -7.84 15.95
N TRP A 352 0.99 -7.54 16.41
CA TRP A 352 1.99 -8.57 16.68
C TRP A 352 1.54 -9.54 17.77
N ALA A 353 0.96 -9.04 18.88
CA ALA A 353 0.43 -9.89 19.93
C ALA A 353 -0.72 -10.80 19.44
N LYS A 354 -1.67 -10.24 18.67
CA LYS A 354 -2.76 -11.03 18.06
C LYS A 354 -2.22 -12.07 17.06
N PHE A 355 -1.23 -11.72 16.25
CA PHE A 355 -0.56 -12.64 15.33
C PHE A 355 0.10 -13.81 16.07
N GLN A 356 0.88 -13.54 17.12
CA GLN A 356 1.53 -14.57 17.93
C GLN A 356 0.51 -15.49 18.64
N GLN A 357 -0.63 -14.97 19.06
CA GLN A 357 -1.70 -15.80 19.61
C GLN A 357 -2.27 -16.75 18.56
N LYS A 358 -2.60 -16.23 17.37
CA LYS A 358 -3.23 -17.01 16.30
C LYS A 358 -2.29 -18.07 15.69
N ILE A 359 -0.99 -17.80 15.56
CA ILE A 359 -0.06 -18.77 14.96
C ILE A 359 0.25 -19.97 15.86
N ASN A 360 0.06 -19.83 17.18
CA ASN A 360 0.26 -20.90 18.16
C ASN A 360 -1.03 -21.70 18.46
N THR A 361 -2.13 -21.37 17.79
CA THR A 361 -3.42 -22.06 17.91
C THR A 361 -3.62 -22.96 16.70
#